data_AF-A0A368F638-F1
#
_entry.id   AF-A0A368F638-F1
#
_cell.length_a   1.000
_cell.length_b   1.000
_cell.length_c   1.000
_cell.angle_alpha   90.00
_cell.angle_beta   90.00
_cell.angle_gamma   90.00
#
_symmetry.space_group_name_H-M   'P 1'
#
loop_
_entity.id
_entity.type
_entity.pdbx_description
1 polymer ?
#
loop_
_entity_poly.entity_id
_entity_poly.type
_entity_poly.pdbx_seq_one_letter_code
_entity_poly.pdbx_strand_id
1 'polypeptide(L)'
;MVGSMLQVPWAMGYALLALIAYLAKSWKTVQVIAAGLHFGAVLLICSLPESPRWLMVKERVNEAEEVIRKACRTPPFPFNLCRINKGSLPSDLELVCHREKRLNKKGKVGMLDLFKTPELRFRTITVCIVFMATALVYYGLVIGRLLDPLIN
;
A
#
# COMPACT_ATOMS: atom_id res chain seq x y z
N MET A 1 4.67 -7.91 11.21
CA MET A 1 3.22 -7.76 11.43
C MET A 1 2.57 -6.75 10.50
N VAL A 2 3.04 -5.50 10.38
CA VAL A 2 2.44 -4.50 9.46
C VAL A 2 2.41 -4.97 7.99
N GLY A 3 3.48 -5.61 7.51
CA GLY A 3 3.51 -6.18 6.16
C GLY A 3 2.47 -7.29 5.92
N SER A 4 2.11 -8.04 6.97
CA SER A 4 1.09 -9.10 6.88
C SER A 4 -0.33 -8.53 6.78
N MET A 5 -0.59 -7.36 7.37
CA MET A 5 -1.89 -6.69 7.25
C MET A 5 -2.18 -6.24 5.82
N LEU A 6 -1.14 -5.97 5.02
CA LEU A 6 -1.29 -5.67 3.59
C LEU A 6 -1.64 -6.91 2.75
N GLN A 7 -1.37 -8.12 3.25
CA GLN A 7 -1.63 -9.37 2.52
C GLN A 7 -3.05 -9.90 2.74
N VAL A 8 -3.70 -9.55 3.87
CA VAL A 8 -5.06 -10.01 4.19
C VAL A 8 -6.09 -9.62 3.11
N PRO A 9 -6.12 -8.36 2.60
CA PRO A 9 -7.03 -7.99 1.51
C PRO A 9 -6.80 -8.79 0.23
N TRP A 10 -5.56 -9.17 -0.07
CA TRP A 10 -5.25 -10.02 -1.23
C TRP A 10 -5.87 -11.41 -1.10
N ALA A 11 -5.70 -12.06 0.06
CA ALA A 11 -6.29 -13.37 0.33
C ALA A 11 -7.83 -13.31 0.27
N MET A 12 -8.43 -12.28 0.88
CA MET A 12 -9.88 -12.06 0.81
C MET A 12 -10.37 -11.83 -0.63
N GLY A 13 -9.62 -11.06 -1.42
CA GLY A 13 -9.92 -10.81 -2.82
C GLY A 13 -9.94 -12.09 -3.66
N TYR A 14 -8.94 -12.97 -3.49
CA TYR A 14 -8.92 -14.26 -4.17
C TYR A 14 -10.09 -15.17 -3.76
N ALA A 15 -10.41 -15.23 -2.46
CA ALA A 15 -11.54 -16.02 -1.97
C ALA A 15 -12.89 -15.51 -2.53
N LEU A 16 -13.08 -14.18 -2.54
CA LEU A 16 -14.27 -13.56 -3.11
C LEU A 16 -14.37 -13.80 -4.63
N LEU A 17 -13.25 -13.69 -5.35
CA LEU A 17 -13.21 -13.96 -6.79
C LEU A 17 -13.57 -15.43 -7.10
N ALA A 18 -13.06 -16.39 -6.32
CA ALA A 18 -13.41 -17.79 -6.46
C ALA A 18 -14.90 -18.04 -6.21
N LEU A 19 -15.49 -17.39 -5.21
CA LEU A 19 -16.93 -17.45 -4.94
C LEU A 19 -17.75 -16.87 -6.10
N ILE A 20 -17.36 -15.72 -6.63
CA ILE A 20 -18.01 -15.09 -7.79
C ILE A 20 -17.91 -16.01 -9.00
N ALA A 21 -16.74 -16.60 -9.26
CA ALA A 21 -16.54 -17.53 -10.37
C ALA A 21 -17.37 -18.82 -10.24
N TYR A 22 -17.57 -19.32 -9.01
CA TYR A 22 -18.43 -20.47 -8.75
C TYR A 22 -19.91 -20.17 -9.04
N LEU A 23 -20.38 -18.98 -8.65
CA LEU A 23 -21.77 -18.57 -8.85
C LEU A 23 -22.04 -18.12 -10.31
N ALA A 24 -21.09 -17.46 -10.93
CA ALA A 24 -21.21 -16.94 -12.28
C ALA A 24 -20.76 -17.99 -13.30
N LYS A 25 -21.72 -18.62 -14.00
CA LYS A 25 -21.45 -19.60 -15.06
C LYS A 25 -20.74 -19.03 -16.32
N SER A 26 -20.60 -17.71 -16.44
CA SER A 26 -19.97 -17.07 -17.61
C SER A 26 -18.84 -16.13 -17.19
N TRP A 27 -17.69 -16.24 -17.87
CA TRP A 27 -16.53 -15.38 -17.65
C TRP A 27 -16.84 -13.89 -17.86
N LYS A 28 -17.79 -13.55 -18.76
CA LYS A 28 -18.21 -12.16 -18.99
C LYS A 28 -18.88 -11.57 -17.75
N THR A 29 -19.74 -12.34 -17.09
CA THR A 29 -20.43 -11.92 -15.87
C THR A 29 -19.43 -11.69 -14.73
N VAL A 30 -18.41 -12.55 -14.60
CA VAL A 30 -17.32 -12.36 -13.64
C VAL A 30 -16.59 -11.03 -13.89
N GLN A 31 -16.24 -10.75 -15.16
CA GLN A 31 -15.55 -9.51 -15.54
C GLN A 31 -16.38 -8.25 -15.24
N VAL A 32 -17.68 -8.28 -15.52
CA VAL A 32 -18.58 -7.14 -15.22
C VAL A 32 -18.69 -6.88 -13.72
N ILE A 33 -18.85 -7.94 -12.91
CA ILE A 33 -18.90 -7.80 -11.44
C ILE A 33 -17.56 -7.26 -10.92
N ALA A 34 -16.45 -7.81 -11.38
CA ALA A 34 -15.12 -7.34 -11.00
C ALA A 34 -14.92 -5.86 -11.38
N ALA A 35 -15.31 -5.44 -12.58
CA ALA A 35 -15.23 -4.05 -13.01
C ALA A 35 -16.06 -3.11 -12.10
N GLY A 36 -17.27 -3.53 -11.72
CA GLY A 36 -18.09 -2.79 -10.75
C GLY A 36 -17.42 -2.63 -9.38
N LEU A 37 -16.81 -3.70 -8.87
CA LEU A 37 -16.06 -3.65 -7.61
C LEU A 37 -14.85 -2.71 -7.70
N HIS A 38 -14.09 -2.74 -8.80
CA HIS A 38 -12.97 -1.83 -9.01
C HIS A 38 -13.42 -0.38 -9.12
N PHE A 39 -14.53 -0.11 -9.80
CA PHE A 39 -15.11 1.23 -9.89
C PHE A 39 -15.51 1.76 -8.51
N GLY A 40 -16.18 0.93 -7.70
CA GLY A 40 -16.47 1.28 -6.31
C GLY A 40 -15.22 1.58 -5.49
N ALA A 41 -14.15 0.78 -5.66
CA ALA A 41 -12.87 1.02 -4.98
C ALA A 41 -12.24 2.37 -5.40
N VAL A 42 -12.30 2.75 -6.67
CA VAL A 42 -11.80 4.05 -7.14
C VAL A 42 -12.59 5.19 -6.49
N LEU A 43 -13.91 5.10 -6.42
CA LEU A 43 -14.74 6.11 -5.75
C LEU A 43 -14.41 6.25 -4.26
N LEU A 44 -14.12 5.13 -3.58
CA LEU A 44 -13.67 5.15 -2.19
C LEU A 44 -12.30 5.84 -2.04
N ILE A 45 -11.35 5.54 -2.94
CA ILE A 45 -10.02 6.19 -2.96
C ILE A 45 -10.14 7.70 -3.19
N CYS A 46 -11.03 8.15 -4.08
CA CYS A 46 -11.27 9.57 -4.31
C CYS A 46 -11.89 10.28 -3.09
N SER A 47 -12.59 9.54 -2.23
CA SER A 47 -13.21 10.07 -1.01
C SER A 47 -12.26 10.09 0.20
N LEU A 48 -11.12 9.40 0.12
CA LEU A 48 -10.14 9.33 1.19
C LEU A 48 -9.34 10.65 1.28
N PRO A 49 -9.11 11.19 2.49
CA PRO A 49 -8.26 12.36 2.66
C PRO A 49 -6.83 12.05 2.20
N GLU A 50 -6.13 13.06 1.68
CA GLU A 50 -4.72 12.93 1.31
C GLU A 50 -3.88 12.45 2.51
N SER A 51 -2.82 11.70 2.23
CA SER A 51 -1.96 11.18 3.30
C SER A 51 -1.26 12.35 4.04
N PRO A 52 -1.23 12.35 5.39
CA PRO A 52 -0.57 13.40 6.16
C PRO A 52 0.90 13.57 5.78
N ARG A 53 1.57 12.47 5.44
CA ARG A 53 2.98 12.48 5.01
C ARG A 53 3.20 13.24 3.70
N TRP A 54 2.29 13.07 2.73
CA TRP A 54 2.35 13.80 1.46
C TRP A 54 2.15 15.30 1.66
N LEU A 55 1.17 15.68 2.49
CA LEU A 55 0.93 17.08 2.85
C LEU A 55 2.15 17.72 3.52
N MET A 56 2.88 16.99 4.38
CA MET A 56 4.11 17.45 5.00
C MET A 56 5.24 17.71 4.00
N VAL A 57 5.41 16.84 3.00
CA VAL A 57 6.41 17.03 1.91
C VAL A 57 6.08 18.25 1.05
N LYS A 58 4.79 18.54 0.87
CA LYS A 58 4.27 19.72 0.16
C LYS A 58 4.26 21.00 1.00
N GLU A 59 4.88 20.99 2.19
CA GLU A 59 4.91 22.10 3.14
C GLU A 59 3.52 22.56 3.66
N ARG A 60 2.47 21.78 3.42
CA ARG A 60 1.09 22.01 3.90
C ARG A 60 0.89 21.41 5.30
N VAL A 61 1.67 21.87 6.27
CA VAL A 61 1.74 21.28 7.62
C VAL A 61 0.43 21.43 8.41
N ASN A 62 -0.25 22.58 8.27
CA ASN A 62 -1.51 22.84 8.98
C ASN A 62 -2.62 21.85 8.56
N GLU A 63 -2.68 21.52 7.26
CA GLU A 63 -3.66 20.55 6.75
C GLU A 63 -3.32 19.13 7.18
N ALA A 64 -2.03 18.77 7.21
CA ALA A 64 -1.59 17.47 7.75
C ALA A 64 -2.00 17.31 9.22
N GLU A 65 -1.88 18.37 10.01
CA GLU A 65 -2.31 18.39 11.40
C GLU A 65 -3.83 18.23 11.53
N GLU A 66 -4.62 18.91 10.69
CA GLU A 66 -6.07 18.77 10.68
C GLU A 66 -6.52 17.35 10.33
N VAL A 67 -5.92 16.74 9.29
CA VAL A 67 -6.20 15.35 8.90
C VAL A 67 -5.89 14.37 10.03
N ILE A 68 -4.74 14.54 10.72
CA ILE A 68 -4.37 13.69 11.86
C ILE A 68 -5.33 13.92 13.03
N ARG A 69 -5.66 15.17 13.37
CA ARG A 69 -6.61 15.49 14.45
C ARG A 69 -8.00 14.93 14.16
N LYS A 70 -8.46 14.99 12.91
CA LYS A 70 -9.73 14.41 12.47
C LYS A 70 -9.69 12.89 12.60
N ALA A 71 -8.63 12.24 12.11
CA ALA A 71 -8.43 10.80 12.22
C ALA A 71 -8.37 10.31 13.68
N CYS A 72 -7.81 11.10 14.60
CA CYS A 72 -7.78 10.77 16.03
C CYS A 72 -9.11 11.02 16.75
N ARG A 73 -10.01 11.86 16.20
CA ARG A 73 -11.32 12.15 16.80
C ARG A 73 -12.41 11.18 16.36
N THR A 74 -12.34 10.65 15.13
CA THR A 74 -13.35 9.72 14.59
C THR A 74 -12.88 8.26 14.72
N PRO A 75 -13.52 7.41 15.55
CA PRO A 75 -13.28 5.96 15.53
C PRO A 75 -13.65 5.39 14.14
N PRO A 76 -12.87 4.42 13.60
CA PRO A 76 -12.76 3.09 14.18
C PRO A 76 -11.32 2.59 14.39
N PHE A 77 -10.30 3.46 14.39
CA PHE A 77 -8.92 3.01 14.62
C PHE A 77 -8.71 2.61 16.10
N PRO A 78 -8.44 1.31 16.41
CA PRO A 78 -8.23 0.84 17.79
C PRO A 78 -6.86 1.27 18.36
N PHE A 79 -6.02 1.90 17.54
CA PHE A 79 -4.73 2.43 17.96
C PHE A 79 -4.94 3.87 18.45
N ASN A 80 -5.14 4.02 19.76
CA ASN A 80 -5.03 5.29 20.50
C ASN A 80 -3.57 5.81 20.39
N LEU A 81 -3.15 6.25 19.20
CA LEU A 81 -1.79 6.75 18.96
C LEU A 81 -1.55 8.14 19.52
N CYS A 82 -2.60 8.84 19.91
CA CYS A 82 -2.50 10.27 20.09
C CYS A 82 -3.49 10.77 21.13
N ARG A 83 -3.01 10.87 22.38
CA ARG A 83 -3.59 11.75 23.40
C ARG A 83 -3.22 13.19 23.03
N ILE A 84 -3.87 13.74 22.00
CA ILE A 84 -3.52 15.07 21.48
C ILE A 84 -4.00 16.13 22.48
N ASN A 85 -3.05 16.74 23.19
CA ASN A 85 -3.32 17.96 23.94
C ASN A 85 -3.68 19.08 22.95
N LYS A 86 -4.66 19.93 23.28
CA LYS A 86 -5.22 20.93 22.36
C LYS A 86 -4.23 22.03 21.92
N GLY A 87 -3.02 22.09 22.48
CA GLY A 87 -2.10 23.22 22.31
C GLY A 87 -0.73 22.94 21.68
N SER A 88 -0.35 21.69 21.37
CA SER A 88 0.98 21.41 20.81
C SER A 88 0.94 20.28 19.78
N LEU A 89 1.64 20.48 18.66
CA LEU A 89 1.95 19.43 17.69
C LEU A 89 2.64 18.29 18.46
N PRO A 90 2.20 17.02 18.34
CA PRO A 90 2.91 15.93 19.01
C PRO A 90 4.37 15.97 18.55
N SER A 91 5.31 15.91 19.49
CA SER A 91 6.75 16.05 19.23
C SER A 91 7.24 15.10 18.13
N ASP A 92 6.58 13.94 17.97
CA ASP A 92 6.82 12.99 16.89
C ASP A 92 6.49 13.55 15.49
N LEU A 93 5.43 14.34 15.35
CA LEU A 93 5.04 14.93 14.07
C LEU A 93 5.98 16.07 13.67
N GLU A 94 6.49 16.82 14.66
CA GLU A 94 7.54 17.82 14.44
C GLU A 94 8.85 17.17 13.99
N LEU A 95 9.25 16.05 14.61
CA LEU A 95 10.40 15.25 14.20
C LEU A 95 10.27 14.72 12.77
N VAL A 96 9.08 14.22 12.40
CA VAL A 96 8.79 13.78 11.02
C VAL A 96 8.83 14.97 10.07
N CYS A 97 8.30 16.14 10.45
CA CYS A 97 8.32 17.35 9.63
C CYS A 97 9.75 17.81 9.34
N HIS A 98 10.61 17.86 10.37
CA HIS A 98 12.01 18.23 10.21
C HIS A 98 12.78 17.21 9.36
N ARG A 99 12.50 15.91 9.50
CA ARG A 99 13.10 14.86 8.68
C ARG A 99 12.71 15.02 7.21
N GLU A 100 11.42 15.14 6.91
CA GLU A 100 10.90 15.29 5.54
C GLU A 100 11.42 16.59 4.89
N LYS A 101 11.45 17.71 5.62
CA LYS A 101 12.06 18.98 5.14
C LYS A 101 13.55 18.84 4.84
N ARG A 102 14.31 18.12 5.67
CA ARG A 102 15.73 17.82 5.39
C ARG A 102 15.90 16.96 4.14
N LEU A 103 14.99 16.02 3.88
CA LEU A 103 15.02 15.20 2.68
C LEU A 103 14.67 16.02 1.42
N ASN A 104 13.66 16.89 1.50
CA ASN A 104 13.28 17.76 0.39
C ASN A 104 14.41 18.77 0.03
N LYS A 105 15.11 19.32 1.04
CA LYS A 105 16.27 20.20 0.83
C LYS A 105 17.47 19.50 0.16
N LYS A 106 17.58 18.17 0.19
CA LYS A 106 18.65 17.43 -0.49
C LYS A 106 18.50 17.39 -2.02
N GLY A 107 17.47 18.05 -2.57
CA GLY A 107 17.24 18.15 -4.01
C GLY A 107 16.37 17.01 -4.54
N LYS A 108 15.89 17.16 -5.77
CA LYS A 108 15.07 16.14 -6.45
C LYS A 108 15.92 14.88 -6.67
N VAL A 109 15.65 13.86 -5.86
CA VAL A 109 16.27 12.54 -6.00
C VAL A 109 15.70 11.87 -7.25
N GLY A 110 16.56 11.53 -8.20
CA GLY A 110 16.18 10.78 -9.40
C GLY A 110 16.13 9.28 -9.13
N MET A 111 15.40 8.52 -9.94
CA MET A 111 15.39 7.04 -9.85
C MET A 111 16.80 6.43 -9.97
N LEU A 112 17.69 7.06 -10.73
CA LEU A 112 19.07 6.61 -10.92
C LEU A 112 19.94 6.82 -9.67
N ASP A 113 19.53 7.68 -8.74
CA ASP A 113 20.24 7.90 -7.48
C ASP A 113 20.14 6.70 -6.52
N LEU A 114 19.16 5.80 -6.74
CA LEU A 114 19.07 4.53 -6.01
C LEU A 114 20.34 3.67 -6.17
N PHE A 115 20.96 3.73 -7.35
CA PHE A 115 22.14 2.93 -7.67
C PHE A 115 23.46 3.62 -7.31
N LYS A 116 23.43 4.91 -6.95
CA LYS A 116 24.64 5.68 -6.60
C LYS A 116 25.19 5.32 -5.22
N THR A 117 24.32 5.00 -4.26
CA THR A 117 24.75 4.64 -2.91
C THR A 117 24.89 3.11 -2.79
N PRO A 118 26.05 2.57 -2.40
CA PRO A 118 26.30 1.13 -2.42
C PRO A 118 25.33 0.34 -1.53
N GLU A 119 24.97 0.89 -0.37
CA GLU A 119 23.99 0.31 0.56
C GLU A 119 22.59 0.21 -0.05
N LEU A 120 22.15 1.28 -0.73
CA LEU A 120 20.81 1.33 -1.34
C LEU A 120 20.74 0.42 -2.56
N ARG A 121 21.82 0.33 -3.33
CA ARG A 121 21.97 -0.60 -4.46
C ARG A 121 21.88 -2.05 -3.99
N PHE A 122 22.60 -2.43 -2.93
CA PHE A 122 22.55 -3.80 -2.40
C PHE A 122 21.13 -4.16 -1.97
N ARG A 123 20.49 -3.31 -1.18
CA ARG A 123 19.09 -3.52 -0.74
C ARG A 123 18.14 -3.65 -1.93
N THR A 124 18.27 -2.80 -2.95
CA THR A 124 17.42 -2.84 -4.14
C THR A 124 17.60 -4.15 -4.90
N ILE A 125 18.85 -4.57 -5.14
CA ILE A 125 19.16 -5.85 -5.82
C ILE A 125 18.61 -7.03 -5.01
N THR A 126 18.80 -7.05 -3.70
CA THR A 126 18.26 -8.11 -2.83
C THR A 126 16.75 -8.19 -2.95
N VAL A 127 16.04 -7.06 -2.89
CA VAL A 127 14.57 -7.04 -3.06
C VAL A 127 14.17 -7.53 -4.45
N CYS A 128 14.87 -7.12 -5.52
CA CYS A 128 14.61 -7.60 -6.87
C CYS A 128 14.81 -9.12 -7.01
N ILE A 129 15.88 -9.68 -6.43
CA ILE A 129 16.14 -11.12 -6.47
C ILE A 129 15.07 -11.88 -5.68
N VAL A 130 14.74 -11.42 -4.47
CA VAL A 130 13.68 -12.04 -3.65
C VAL A 130 12.34 -11.99 -4.40
N PHE A 131 12.00 -10.87 -5.03
CA PHE A 131 10.79 -10.74 -5.83
C PHE A 131 10.78 -11.70 -7.02
N MET A 132 11.87 -11.80 -7.77
CA MET A 132 12.00 -12.70 -8.91
C MET A 132 11.90 -14.17 -8.50
N ALA A 133 12.61 -14.56 -7.44
CA ALA A 133 12.55 -15.92 -6.90
C ALA A 133 11.12 -16.27 -6.46
N THR A 134 10.44 -15.36 -5.77
CA THR A 134 9.04 -15.55 -5.34
C THR A 134 8.10 -15.69 -6.52
N ALA A 135 8.24 -14.83 -7.55
CA ALA A 135 7.44 -14.90 -8.77
C ALA A 135 7.66 -16.21 -9.53
N LEU A 136 8.92 -16.63 -9.68
CA LEU A 136 9.27 -17.88 -10.37
C LEU A 136 8.67 -19.11 -9.68
N VAL A 137 8.79 -19.19 -8.35
CA VAL A 137 8.20 -20.28 -7.57
C VAL A 137 6.67 -20.26 -7.68
N TYR A 138 6.05 -19.09 -7.57
CA TYR A 138 4.59 -18.96 -7.64
C TYR A 138 4.06 -19.40 -9.02
N TYR A 139 4.57 -18.83 -10.11
CA TYR A 139 4.12 -19.17 -11.46
C TYR A 139 4.52 -20.60 -11.85
N GLY A 140 5.69 -21.08 -11.40
CA GLY A 140 6.12 -22.46 -11.60
C GLY A 140 5.15 -23.46 -10.97
N LEU A 141 4.68 -23.21 -9.74
CA LEU A 141 3.68 -24.05 -9.08
C LEU A 141 2.31 -24.00 -9.77
N VAL A 142 1.89 -22.82 -10.23
CA VAL A 142 0.60 -22.66 -10.93
C VAL A 142 0.63 -23.40 -12.27
N ILE A 143 1.68 -23.20 -13.06
CA ILE A 143 1.83 -23.84 -14.38
C ILE A 143 2.04 -25.35 -14.23
N GLY A 144 2.86 -25.80 -13.27
CA GLY A 144 3.07 -27.23 -12.99
C GLY A 144 1.75 -27.95 -12.71
N ARG A 145 0.89 -27.40 -11.85
CA ARG A 145 -0.44 -27.97 -11.57
C ARG A 145 -1.39 -27.97 -12.77
N LEU A 146 -1.22 -27.05 -13.71
CA LEU A 146 -2.02 -26.99 -14.93
C LEU A 146 -1.55 -27.99 -15.99
N LEU A 147 -0.27 -28.40 -15.94
CA LEU A 147 0.33 -29.35 -16.89
C LEU A 147 0.20 -30.82 -16.46
N ASP A 148 0.02 -31.09 -15.16
CA ASP A 148 -0.21 -32.45 -14.63
C ASP A 148 -1.30 -33.26 -15.38
N PRO A 149 -2.48 -32.71 -15.74
CA PRO A 149 -3.51 -33.45 -16.49
C PRO A 149 -3.26 -33.58 -18.00
N LEU A 150 -2.15 -33.03 -18.55
CA LEU A 150 -1.81 -33.15 -19.98
C LEU A 150 -0.69 -34.18 -20.25
N ILE A 151 -0.09 -34.73 -19.18
CA ILE A 151 1.04 -35.67 -19.26
C ILE A 151 0.61 -37.12 -18.93
N ASN A 152 -0.59 -37.32 -18.38
CA ASN A 152 -1.27 -38.62 -18.25
C ASN A 152 -2.45 -38.72 -19.22
#